data_AF-A0A8T0I211-F1
#
_entry.id   AF-A0A8T0I211-F1
#
_cell.length_a   1.000
_cell.length_b   1.000
_cell.length_c   1.000
_cell.angle_alpha   90.00
_cell.angle_beta   90.00
_cell.angle_gamma   90.00
#
_symmetry.space_group_name_H-M   'P 1'
#
loop_
_entity.id
_entity.type
_entity.pdbx_description
1 polymer ?
#
loop_
_entity_poly.entity_id
_entity_poly.type
_entity_poly.pdbx_seq_one_letter_code
_entity_poly.pdbx_strand_id
1 'polypeptide(L)'
;MTSIWRIFGRGASSPTVAEILHLSSTNIQRINSLTSRDQSHTDEPLNPYQCRSLSSKLLRTLENIVGLIYFWDQDSSSATSNTATLSTVALETFYLVSERAKELVESCSSVDWCQASTFQIQNEEAFKDILVETSLCYNTIYELVKDKVLYQDLRRTSTFEPPTSAEVMQDRIALLQRYQDFLSAALTSQSNYRKHHLARHLLRRLKYITSQSNGEDFDVCAVTPWPDGNCPGDEWGKNSEFLGGNVCKTTWLDVPCAKKTFNDGEVTVDEIFAEARILACLNHPNIVKFISCGHDRENSWHFIAMEHMEASLCAVIKKRTKAKKGAPFPILSAVHIMLQIANGTCYLHDKGVAHRDFKTSNVVVRQLTAPHLQDYIQVKLVDFGLSKARLRASRSNTISEPKIGTTHYRAPEAFQRGRANWFKADVYSFGLMCSVILSGEEPFQEMPRNKVHEAVSHGCRPVLPPETPQELKRLIKECWDTDRNVRPDFIEIYVRLAKLKHKLLREDPRGHGFKDEVDSFASEYIEEIIKKQSEARNQDRFYVQAGVLQNVVEEDEWSFPDQVRPFIN
;
A
#
# COMPACT_ATOMS: atom_id res chain seq x y z
N MET A 1 8.33 -37.17 10.69
CA MET A 1 7.02 -36.60 10.31
C MET A 1 6.76 -35.36 11.16
N THR A 2 7.57 -34.34 10.94
CA THR A 2 7.67 -33.12 11.73
C THR A 2 7.92 -32.02 10.70
N SER A 3 7.16 -30.92 10.70
CA SER A 3 7.52 -29.57 10.20
C SER A 3 6.40 -28.85 9.41
N ILE A 4 5.61 -28.00 10.09
CA ILE A 4 5.03 -26.75 9.52
C ILE A 4 5.00 -25.62 10.59
N TRP A 5 4.92 -25.95 11.89
CA TRP A 5 5.01 -24.98 13.01
C TRP A 5 6.33 -24.21 13.16
N ARG A 6 7.32 -24.44 12.29
CA ARG A 6 8.63 -23.78 12.36
C ARG A 6 8.68 -22.41 11.69
N ILE A 7 7.63 -21.96 10.99
CA ILE A 7 7.63 -20.63 10.37
C ILE A 7 7.41 -19.52 11.42
N PHE A 8 6.71 -19.79 12.54
CA PHE A 8 6.33 -18.76 13.53
C PHE A 8 6.67 -19.06 15.01
N GLY A 9 7.48 -20.08 15.30
CA GLY A 9 8.21 -20.18 16.58
C GLY A 9 7.41 -20.11 17.90
N ARG A 10 6.42 -21.00 18.13
CA ARG A 10 6.15 -21.65 19.45
C ARG A 10 5.01 -22.70 19.39
N GLY A 11 5.30 -23.91 19.89
CA GLY A 11 4.54 -24.70 20.88
C GLY A 11 3.11 -25.24 20.67
N ALA A 12 2.26 -24.71 19.79
CA ALA A 12 0.85 -25.16 19.67
C ALA A 12 0.60 -26.08 18.45
N SER A 13 -0.47 -26.87 18.47
CA SER A 13 -0.92 -27.79 17.40
C SER A 13 -1.59 -27.05 16.23
N SER A 14 -1.34 -27.46 14.97
CA SER A 14 -1.68 -26.76 13.68
C SER A 14 -3.14 -26.38 13.65
N PRO A 15 -3.51 -25.12 13.35
CA PRO A 15 -4.90 -24.85 13.08
C PRO A 15 -5.31 -25.73 11.91
N THR A 16 -6.40 -26.45 12.09
CA THR A 16 -6.98 -27.32 11.07
C THR A 16 -7.52 -26.45 9.93
N VAL A 17 -7.67 -27.05 8.74
CA VAL A 17 -8.32 -26.39 7.60
C VAL A 17 -9.70 -25.84 8.00
N ALA A 18 -10.45 -26.58 8.82
CA ALA A 18 -11.75 -26.18 9.34
C ALA A 18 -11.67 -24.91 10.21
N GLU A 19 -10.66 -24.78 11.07
CA GLU A 19 -10.46 -23.59 11.90
C GLU A 19 -10.13 -22.36 11.05
N ILE A 20 -9.26 -22.48 10.05
CA ILE A 20 -8.91 -21.36 9.16
C ILE A 20 -10.11 -20.88 8.35
N LEU A 21 -10.90 -21.83 7.81
CA LEU A 21 -12.13 -21.51 7.08
C LEU A 21 -13.18 -20.88 7.99
N HIS A 22 -13.31 -21.38 9.23
CA HIS A 22 -14.22 -20.79 10.21
C HIS A 22 -13.84 -19.34 10.51
N LEU A 23 -12.56 -19.06 10.80
CA LEU A 23 -12.07 -17.71 11.04
C LEU A 23 -12.30 -16.78 9.84
N SER A 24 -12.00 -17.27 8.62
CA SER A 24 -12.24 -16.51 7.38
C SER A 24 -13.73 -16.22 7.19
N SER A 25 -14.59 -17.20 7.49
CA SER A 25 -16.05 -17.05 7.46
C SER A 25 -16.54 -16.03 8.48
N THR A 26 -16.04 -16.06 9.71
CA THR A 26 -16.38 -15.07 10.75
C THR A 26 -16.02 -13.65 10.30
N ASN A 27 -14.85 -13.46 9.69
CA ASN A 27 -14.45 -12.17 9.13
C ASN A 27 -15.41 -11.70 8.03
N ILE A 28 -15.76 -12.59 7.09
CA ILE A 28 -16.65 -12.26 5.98
C ILE A 28 -18.09 -12.01 6.45
N GLN A 29 -18.57 -12.74 7.46
CA GLN A 29 -19.87 -12.49 8.11
C GLN A 29 -19.90 -11.11 8.77
N ARG A 30 -18.80 -10.71 9.43
CA ARG A 30 -18.66 -9.37 10.00
C ARG A 30 -18.75 -8.30 8.90
N ILE A 31 -18.02 -8.46 7.79
CA ILE A 31 -18.08 -7.54 6.65
C ILE A 31 -19.50 -7.45 6.08
N ASN A 32 -20.19 -8.58 5.88
CA ASN A 32 -21.57 -8.60 5.40
C ASN A 32 -22.53 -7.87 6.35
N SER A 33 -22.36 -8.04 7.66
CA SER A 33 -23.20 -7.34 8.66
C SER A 33 -23.05 -5.82 8.64
N LEU A 34 -21.87 -5.33 8.25
CA LEU A 34 -21.55 -3.90 8.18
C LEU A 34 -21.98 -3.26 6.87
N THR A 35 -22.28 -4.05 5.84
CA THR A 35 -22.56 -3.57 4.47
C THR A 35 -23.99 -3.84 3.98
N SER A 36 -24.83 -4.43 4.84
CA SER A 36 -26.23 -4.74 4.53
C SER A 36 -27.09 -3.48 4.39
N ARG A 37 -28.12 -3.56 3.53
CA ARG A 37 -28.90 -2.41 3.02
C ARG A 37 -29.83 -1.73 4.03
N ASP A 38 -30.03 -2.28 5.23
CA ASP A 38 -31.00 -1.77 6.21
C ASP A 38 -30.44 -0.67 7.13
N GLN A 39 -29.26 -0.11 6.82
CA GLN A 39 -28.67 0.97 7.59
C GLN A 39 -29.25 2.32 7.16
N SER A 40 -29.57 3.18 8.13
CA SER A 40 -29.97 4.57 7.87
C SER A 40 -28.85 5.32 7.12
N HIS A 41 -29.17 6.40 6.39
CA HIS A 41 -28.15 7.21 5.68
C HIS A 41 -26.99 7.68 6.59
N THR A 42 -27.22 7.82 7.90
CA THR A 42 -26.19 8.21 8.87
C THR A 42 -25.31 7.05 9.33
N ASP A 43 -25.79 5.81 9.23
CA ASP A 43 -25.11 4.60 9.65
C ASP A 43 -24.38 3.89 8.50
N GLU A 44 -24.65 4.28 7.25
CA GLU A 44 -24.01 3.68 6.07
C GLU A 44 -22.46 3.86 6.12
N PRO A 45 -21.67 2.81 5.78
CA PRO A 45 -20.21 2.91 5.76
C PRO A 45 -19.70 3.93 4.75
N LEU A 46 -18.49 4.44 4.99
CA LEU A 46 -17.73 5.14 3.96
C LEU A 46 -17.42 4.20 2.79
N ASN A 47 -17.40 4.74 1.57
CA ASN A 47 -17.23 3.97 0.34
C ASN A 47 -18.19 2.76 0.24
N PRO A 48 -19.52 2.97 0.40
CA PRO A 48 -20.47 1.88 0.56
C PRO A 48 -20.59 0.96 -0.67
N TYR A 49 -20.40 1.48 -1.88
CA TYR A 49 -20.43 0.68 -3.10
C TYR A 49 -19.21 -0.24 -3.17
N GLN A 50 -18.01 0.29 -2.94
CA GLN A 50 -16.79 -0.53 -2.85
C GLN A 50 -16.86 -1.56 -1.72
N CYS A 51 -17.39 -1.21 -0.54
CA CYS A 51 -17.55 -2.14 0.58
C CYS A 51 -18.49 -3.31 0.24
N ARG A 52 -19.65 -3.04 -0.39
CA ARG A 52 -20.58 -4.08 -0.84
C ARG A 52 -19.98 -4.98 -1.92
N SER A 53 -19.28 -4.38 -2.89
CA SER A 53 -18.57 -5.09 -3.97
C SER A 53 -17.53 -6.06 -3.39
N LEU A 54 -16.73 -5.58 -2.44
CA LEU A 54 -15.74 -6.40 -1.72
C LEU A 54 -16.39 -7.54 -0.95
N SER A 55 -17.45 -7.25 -0.19
CA SER A 55 -18.18 -8.24 0.61
C SER A 55 -18.72 -9.39 -0.26
N SER A 56 -19.40 -9.04 -1.36
CA SER A 56 -19.96 -10.03 -2.29
C SER A 56 -18.90 -10.92 -2.92
N LYS A 57 -17.77 -10.33 -3.35
CA LYS A 57 -16.65 -11.06 -3.96
C LYS A 57 -15.97 -12.00 -2.96
N LEU A 58 -15.73 -11.55 -1.73
CA LEU A 58 -15.16 -12.39 -0.67
C LEU A 58 -16.06 -13.57 -0.31
N LEU A 59 -17.37 -13.34 -0.18
CA LEU A 59 -18.34 -14.40 0.13
C LEU A 59 -18.34 -15.48 -0.96
N ARG A 60 -18.47 -15.09 -2.23
CA ARG A 60 -18.40 -16.02 -3.38
C ARG A 60 -17.08 -16.79 -3.40
N THR A 61 -15.97 -16.13 -3.06
CA THR A 61 -14.67 -16.78 -3.03
C THR A 61 -14.58 -17.83 -1.94
N LEU A 62 -15.08 -17.53 -0.74
CA LEU A 62 -15.15 -18.48 0.36
C LEU A 62 -16.02 -19.69 -0.01
N GLU A 63 -17.21 -19.46 -0.58
CA GLU A 63 -18.11 -20.53 -1.04
C GLU A 63 -17.42 -21.44 -2.06
N ASN A 64 -16.71 -20.85 -3.03
CA ASN A 64 -15.95 -21.61 -4.02
C ASN A 64 -14.80 -22.40 -3.38
N ILE A 65 -14.05 -21.82 -2.43
CA ILE A 65 -12.97 -22.52 -1.71
C ILE A 65 -13.53 -23.70 -0.91
N VAL A 66 -14.64 -23.50 -0.19
CA VAL A 66 -15.30 -24.57 0.58
C VAL A 66 -15.77 -25.69 -0.34
N GLY A 67 -16.38 -25.34 -1.48
CA GLY A 67 -16.79 -26.32 -2.50
C GLY A 67 -15.60 -27.14 -3.02
N LEU A 68 -14.52 -26.47 -3.41
CA LEU A 68 -13.28 -27.11 -3.86
C LEU A 68 -12.72 -28.11 -2.84
N ILE A 69 -12.70 -27.73 -1.56
CA ILE A 69 -12.19 -28.59 -0.47
C ILE A 69 -13.12 -29.77 -0.22
N TYR A 70 -14.44 -29.56 -0.20
CA TYR A 70 -15.43 -30.61 0.01
C TYR A 70 -15.31 -31.72 -1.05
N PHE A 71 -15.21 -31.36 -2.33
CA PHE A 71 -15.07 -32.35 -3.40
C PHE A 71 -13.73 -33.08 -3.37
N TRP A 72 -12.65 -32.39 -3.00
CA TRP A 72 -11.33 -33.00 -2.85
C TRP A 72 -11.31 -34.08 -1.76
N ASP A 73 -12.06 -33.89 -0.67
CA ASP A 73 -12.15 -34.85 0.44
C ASP A 73 -12.90 -36.14 0.04
N GLN A 74 -13.99 -36.03 -0.73
CA GLN A 74 -14.82 -37.17 -1.15
C GLN A 74 -14.08 -38.17 -2.06
N ASP A 75 -13.18 -37.68 -2.93
CA ASP A 75 -12.42 -38.50 -3.88
C ASP A 75 -11.18 -39.19 -3.25
N SER A 76 -10.85 -38.84 -2.00
CA SER A 76 -9.68 -39.33 -1.26
C SER A 76 -9.87 -40.72 -0.63
N SER A 77 -10.96 -41.42 -0.96
CA SER A 77 -11.26 -42.78 -0.51
C SER A 77 -10.40 -43.87 -1.18
N SER A 78 -9.53 -43.51 -2.13
CA SER A 78 -8.44 -44.39 -2.61
C SER A 78 -7.19 -44.24 -1.74
N ALA A 79 -6.95 -45.23 -0.88
CA ALA A 79 -5.86 -45.28 0.08
C ALA A 79 -4.47 -45.29 -0.60
N THR A 80 -3.86 -44.11 -0.79
CA THR A 80 -2.40 -43.91 -0.64
C THR A 80 -2.14 -42.51 -0.08
N SER A 81 -1.38 -42.48 1.02
CA SER A 81 -1.16 -41.36 1.94
C SER A 81 -0.47 -40.13 1.31
N ASN A 82 -1.24 -39.21 0.72
CA ASN A 82 -0.77 -37.86 0.37
C ASN A 82 -1.80 -36.75 0.66
N THR A 83 -2.85 -37.06 1.43
CA THR A 83 -3.94 -36.15 1.85
C THR A 83 -3.53 -35.05 2.85
N ALA A 84 -2.23 -34.76 3.03
CA ALA A 84 -1.75 -34.06 4.22
C ALA A 84 -1.15 -32.65 4.02
N THR A 85 -1.40 -31.97 2.91
CA THR A 85 -1.12 -30.51 2.76
C THR A 85 -1.82 -30.02 1.49
N LEU A 86 -3.15 -29.88 1.54
CA LEU A 86 -3.67 -28.67 0.92
C LEU A 86 -2.95 -27.53 1.64
N SER A 87 -2.16 -26.72 0.94
CA SER A 87 -1.21 -25.80 1.58
C SER A 87 -1.93 -24.95 2.63
N THR A 88 -1.80 -25.29 3.91
CA THR A 88 -2.38 -24.51 5.02
C THR A 88 -1.96 -23.06 4.88
N VAL A 89 -0.76 -22.82 4.33
CA VAL A 89 -0.21 -21.52 3.94
C VAL A 89 -1.10 -20.72 2.97
N ALA A 90 -1.68 -21.32 1.92
CA ALA A 90 -2.56 -20.59 1.01
C ALA A 90 -3.91 -20.23 1.66
N LEU A 91 -4.44 -21.13 2.50
CA LEU A 91 -5.64 -20.84 3.31
C LEU A 91 -5.37 -19.81 4.40
N GLU A 92 -4.21 -19.86 5.05
CA GLU A 92 -3.72 -18.85 5.99
C GLU A 92 -3.57 -17.49 5.29
N THR A 93 -3.12 -17.48 4.03
CA THR A 93 -3.05 -16.27 3.21
C THR A 93 -4.45 -15.75 2.87
N PHE A 94 -5.40 -16.63 2.55
CA PHE A 94 -6.79 -16.21 2.35
C PHE A 94 -7.41 -15.65 3.63
N TYR A 95 -7.14 -16.26 4.79
CA TYR A 95 -7.55 -15.73 6.09
C TYR A 95 -6.96 -14.34 6.33
N LEU A 96 -5.66 -14.13 6.06
CA LEU A 96 -5.01 -12.81 6.12
C LEU A 96 -5.72 -11.77 5.27
N VAL A 97 -6.07 -12.12 4.03
CA VAL A 97 -6.81 -11.24 3.12
C VAL A 97 -8.19 -10.90 3.70
N SER A 98 -8.89 -11.88 4.26
CA SER A 98 -10.19 -11.66 4.91
C SER A 98 -10.09 -10.78 6.16
N GLU A 99 -9.01 -10.89 6.94
CA GLU A 99 -8.74 -10.06 8.12
C GLU A 99 -8.49 -8.60 7.71
N ARG A 100 -7.64 -8.39 6.69
CA ARG A 100 -7.39 -7.05 6.12
C ARG A 100 -8.66 -6.43 5.54
N ALA A 101 -9.49 -7.23 4.87
CA ALA A 101 -10.77 -6.79 4.35
C ALA A 101 -11.74 -6.37 5.47
N LYS A 102 -11.78 -7.13 6.56
CA LYS A 102 -12.57 -6.79 7.74
C LYS A 102 -12.09 -5.49 8.37
N GLU A 103 -10.79 -5.33 8.62
CA GLU A 103 -10.23 -4.09 9.17
C GLU A 103 -10.54 -2.87 8.28
N LEU A 104 -10.42 -3.02 6.95
CA LEU A 104 -10.78 -1.96 6.00
C LEU A 104 -12.25 -1.57 6.14
N VAL A 105 -13.17 -2.54 6.12
CA VAL A 105 -14.61 -2.26 6.18
C VAL A 105 -15.02 -1.76 7.57
N GLU A 106 -14.45 -2.28 8.65
CA GLU A 106 -14.65 -1.75 10.01
C GLU A 106 -14.17 -0.30 10.13
N SER A 107 -13.06 0.04 9.48
CA SER A 107 -12.60 1.44 9.43
C SER A 107 -13.55 2.33 8.63
N CYS A 108 -14.18 1.83 7.56
CA CYS A 108 -15.23 2.53 6.82
C CYS A 108 -16.53 2.69 7.63
N SER A 109 -16.85 1.73 8.50
CA SER A 109 -18.02 1.72 9.38
C SER A 109 -17.75 2.34 10.76
N SER A 110 -16.67 3.12 10.91
CA SER A 110 -16.35 3.76 12.18
C SER A 110 -17.46 4.72 12.61
N VAL A 111 -17.80 4.67 13.91
CA VAL A 111 -18.74 5.62 14.55
C VAL A 111 -18.23 7.05 14.40
N ASP A 112 -16.92 7.25 14.46
CA ASP A 112 -16.25 8.52 14.18
C ASP A 112 -15.93 8.66 12.68
N TRP A 113 -16.96 8.57 11.84
CA TRP A 113 -16.84 8.53 10.38
C TRP A 113 -16.02 9.69 9.81
N CYS A 114 -16.10 10.90 10.39
CA CYS A 114 -15.36 12.08 9.94
C CYS A 114 -13.84 11.94 10.19
N GLN A 115 -13.44 11.25 11.26
CA GLN A 115 -12.03 10.92 11.46
C GLN A 115 -11.60 9.81 10.51
N ALA A 116 -12.42 8.77 10.37
CA ALA A 116 -12.14 7.66 9.47
C ALA A 116 -12.00 8.12 8.02
N SER A 117 -12.80 9.09 7.56
CA SER A 117 -12.74 9.63 6.20
C SER A 117 -11.40 10.30 5.87
N THR A 118 -10.64 10.76 6.87
CA THR A 118 -9.23 11.20 6.69
C THR A 118 -8.39 10.15 5.98
N PHE A 119 -8.63 8.86 6.30
CA PHE A 119 -7.95 7.74 5.69
C PHE A 119 -8.76 7.08 4.57
N GLN A 120 -10.09 7.22 4.54
CA GLN A 120 -10.92 6.52 3.56
C GLN A 120 -11.25 7.31 2.28
N ILE A 121 -10.98 8.62 2.22
CA ILE A 121 -11.09 9.40 0.98
C ILE A 121 -10.19 8.77 -0.10
N GLN A 122 -10.73 8.55 -1.31
CA GLN A 122 -10.00 8.05 -2.49
C GLN A 122 -9.18 6.77 -2.25
N ASN A 123 -9.71 5.87 -1.41
CA ASN A 123 -9.00 4.67 -1.00
C ASN A 123 -9.20 3.48 -1.97
N GLU A 124 -9.53 3.72 -3.25
CA GLU A 124 -9.78 2.67 -4.24
C GLU A 124 -8.63 1.66 -4.38
N GLU A 125 -7.39 2.10 -4.24
CA GLU A 125 -6.21 1.24 -4.32
C GLU A 125 -6.16 0.19 -3.19
N ALA A 126 -6.70 0.49 -2.00
CA ALA A 126 -6.77 -0.50 -0.92
C ALA A 126 -7.79 -1.60 -1.22
N PHE A 127 -8.94 -1.26 -1.81
CA PHE A 127 -9.93 -2.26 -2.23
C PHE A 127 -9.40 -3.10 -3.40
N LYS A 128 -8.72 -2.48 -4.37
CA LYS A 128 -8.05 -3.17 -5.48
C LYS A 128 -7.03 -4.18 -4.97
N ASP A 129 -6.15 -3.78 -4.05
CA ASP A 129 -5.10 -4.64 -3.47
C ASP A 129 -5.68 -5.90 -2.83
N ILE A 130 -6.73 -5.75 -2.01
CA ILE A 130 -7.40 -6.87 -1.34
C ILE A 130 -8.05 -7.82 -2.35
N LEU A 131 -8.76 -7.30 -3.35
CA LEU A 131 -9.42 -8.13 -4.37
C LEU A 131 -8.41 -8.91 -5.23
N VAL A 132 -7.26 -8.30 -5.53
CA VAL A 132 -6.18 -8.95 -6.27
C VAL A 132 -5.55 -10.07 -5.45
N GLU A 133 -5.26 -9.81 -4.18
CA GLU A 133 -4.71 -10.85 -3.29
C GLU A 133 -5.73 -11.98 -3.04
N THR A 134 -7.02 -11.64 -2.95
CA THR A 134 -8.13 -12.62 -2.90
C THR A 134 -8.11 -13.53 -4.13
N SER A 135 -8.00 -12.94 -5.32
CA SER A 135 -7.94 -13.69 -6.59
C SER A 135 -6.73 -14.61 -6.65
N LEU A 136 -5.56 -14.11 -6.24
CA LEU A 136 -4.33 -14.90 -6.19
C LEU A 136 -4.48 -16.09 -5.25
N CYS A 137 -5.05 -15.89 -4.06
CA CYS A 137 -5.31 -16.97 -3.10
C CYS A 137 -6.25 -18.04 -3.68
N TYR A 138 -7.37 -17.61 -4.25
CA TYR A 138 -8.33 -18.51 -4.88
C TYR A 138 -7.69 -19.35 -5.98
N ASN A 139 -6.96 -18.73 -6.89
CA ASN A 139 -6.28 -19.44 -7.98
C ASN A 139 -5.22 -20.41 -7.46
N THR A 140 -4.48 -20.02 -6.42
CA THR A 140 -3.52 -20.92 -5.75
C THR A 140 -4.21 -22.18 -5.24
N ILE A 141 -5.35 -22.03 -4.55
CA ILE A 141 -6.12 -23.15 -4.01
C ILE A 141 -6.72 -23.98 -5.13
N TYR A 142 -7.32 -23.34 -6.14
CA TYR A 142 -7.91 -24.00 -7.30
C TYR A 142 -6.88 -24.88 -8.03
N GLU A 143 -5.71 -24.34 -8.32
CA GLU A 143 -4.64 -25.06 -9.02
C GLU A 143 -4.08 -26.25 -8.20
N LEU A 144 -4.20 -26.22 -6.87
CA LEU A 144 -3.81 -27.35 -6.01
C LEU A 144 -4.82 -28.52 -6.07
N VAL A 145 -6.08 -28.27 -6.44
CA VAL A 145 -7.15 -29.28 -6.43
C VAL A 145 -7.70 -29.64 -7.81
N LYS A 146 -7.43 -28.84 -8.84
CA LYS A 146 -8.05 -28.95 -10.18
C LYS A 146 -7.97 -30.34 -10.81
N ASP A 147 -6.88 -31.08 -10.60
CA ASP A 147 -6.65 -32.39 -11.24
C ASP A 147 -7.49 -33.51 -10.59
N LYS A 148 -8.12 -33.23 -9.45
CA LYS A 148 -8.98 -34.14 -8.70
C LYS A 148 -10.44 -33.71 -8.67
N VAL A 149 -10.78 -32.58 -9.27
CA VAL A 149 -12.14 -32.04 -9.27
C VAL A 149 -12.65 -32.04 -10.72
N LEU A 150 -13.59 -32.94 -11.02
CA LEU A 150 -14.23 -33.12 -12.34
C LEU A 150 -15.11 -31.92 -12.80
N TYR A 151 -15.02 -30.76 -12.15
CA TYR A 151 -15.93 -29.63 -12.37
C TYR A 151 -15.28 -28.53 -13.22
N GLN A 152 -15.54 -28.57 -14.53
CA GLN A 152 -15.13 -27.52 -15.48
C GLN A 152 -15.91 -26.19 -15.29
N ASP A 153 -17.04 -26.22 -14.56
CA ASP A 153 -17.95 -25.07 -14.42
C ASP A 153 -17.59 -24.07 -13.31
N LEU A 154 -16.74 -24.41 -12.34
CA LEU A 154 -16.34 -23.50 -11.25
C LEU A 154 -15.42 -22.36 -11.74
N ARG A 155 -14.72 -22.53 -12.88
CA ARG A 155 -13.82 -21.52 -13.46
C ARG A 155 -14.54 -20.24 -13.91
N ARG A 156 -15.86 -20.25 -14.10
CA ARG A 156 -16.58 -19.14 -14.77
C ARG A 156 -17.24 -18.11 -13.83
N THR A 157 -17.30 -18.35 -12.52
CA THR A 157 -18.15 -17.55 -11.62
C THR A 157 -17.42 -16.49 -10.79
N SER A 158 -16.08 -16.43 -10.82
CA SER A 158 -15.30 -15.51 -9.99
C SER A 158 -14.62 -14.41 -10.81
N THR A 159 -15.41 -13.44 -11.27
CA THR A 159 -14.85 -12.18 -11.80
C THR A 159 -14.28 -11.37 -10.63
N PHE A 160 -12.99 -11.49 -10.38
CA PHE A 160 -12.23 -10.70 -9.40
C PHE A 160 -11.90 -9.29 -9.92
N GLU A 161 -12.85 -8.68 -10.62
CA GLU A 161 -12.62 -7.37 -11.21
C GLU A 161 -12.39 -6.32 -10.12
N PRO A 162 -11.45 -5.39 -10.34
CA PRO A 162 -11.24 -4.27 -9.44
C PRO A 162 -12.53 -3.43 -9.29
N PRO A 163 -12.62 -2.55 -8.28
CA PRO A 163 -13.72 -1.60 -8.22
C PRO A 163 -13.82 -0.82 -9.53
N THR A 164 -15.03 -0.78 -10.07
CA THR A 164 -15.33 -0.06 -11.30
C THR A 164 -15.24 1.44 -11.08
N SER A 165 -14.92 2.21 -12.12
CA SER A 165 -14.91 3.67 -12.04
C SER A 165 -16.27 4.23 -11.60
N ALA A 166 -17.37 3.54 -11.93
CA ALA A 166 -18.71 3.90 -11.49
C ALA A 166 -18.92 3.72 -9.98
N GLU A 167 -18.48 2.59 -9.39
CA GLU A 167 -18.53 2.37 -7.94
C GLU A 167 -17.74 3.44 -7.19
N VAL A 168 -16.50 3.73 -7.64
CA VAL A 168 -15.64 4.75 -7.03
C VAL A 168 -16.26 6.15 -7.14
N MET A 169 -16.89 6.47 -8.28
CA MET A 169 -17.57 7.76 -8.46
C MET A 169 -18.79 7.91 -7.54
N GLN A 170 -19.59 6.86 -7.40
CA GLN A 170 -20.75 6.87 -6.50
C GLN A 170 -20.34 7.02 -5.02
N ASP A 171 -19.25 6.37 -4.62
CA ASP A 171 -18.68 6.52 -3.27
C ASP A 171 -18.22 7.96 -2.99
N ARG A 172 -17.64 8.64 -3.98
CA ARG A 172 -17.26 10.06 -3.87
C ARG A 172 -18.47 10.97 -3.71
N ILE A 173 -19.53 10.73 -4.49
CA ILE A 173 -20.79 11.50 -4.40
C ILE A 173 -21.42 11.32 -3.01
N ALA A 174 -21.53 10.08 -2.53
CA ALA A 174 -22.07 9.78 -1.21
C ALA A 174 -21.29 10.48 -0.08
N LEU A 175 -19.96 10.52 -0.18
CA LEU A 175 -19.12 11.21 0.79
C LEU A 175 -19.28 12.74 0.76
N LEU A 176 -19.38 13.33 -0.43
CA LEU A 176 -19.64 14.77 -0.58
C LEU A 176 -20.97 15.16 0.06
N GLN A 177 -22.02 14.40 -0.23
CA GLN A 177 -23.35 14.60 0.37
C GLN A 177 -23.28 14.56 1.89
N ARG A 178 -22.63 13.52 2.44
CA ARG A 178 -22.48 13.32 3.89
C ARG A 178 -21.78 14.50 4.57
N TYR A 179 -20.75 15.09 3.93
CA TYR A 179 -20.10 16.29 4.47
C TYR A 179 -21.03 17.50 4.47
N GLN A 180 -21.82 17.69 3.43
CA GLN A 180 -22.71 18.86 3.32
C GLN A 180 -23.86 18.80 4.31
N ASP A 181 -24.51 17.64 4.42
CA ASP A 181 -25.56 17.41 5.40
C ASP A 181 -25.03 17.67 6.81
N PHE A 182 -23.84 17.14 7.12
CA PHE A 182 -23.19 17.34 8.41
C PHE A 182 -22.85 18.81 8.68
N LEU A 183 -22.27 19.54 7.71
CA LEU A 183 -21.89 20.94 7.87
C LEU A 183 -23.09 21.90 7.89
N SER A 184 -24.25 21.47 7.38
CA SER A 184 -25.50 22.24 7.44
C SER A 184 -26.22 22.14 8.79
N ALA A 185 -25.86 21.15 9.62
CA ALA A 185 -26.45 20.93 10.93
C ALA A 185 -25.95 21.97 11.97
N ALA A 186 -26.80 22.32 12.94
CA ALA A 186 -26.45 23.28 13.98
C ALA A 186 -25.37 22.72 14.94
N LEU A 187 -24.40 23.56 15.31
CA LEU A 187 -23.35 23.23 16.27
C LEU A 187 -23.92 23.17 17.70
N THR A 188 -23.91 21.98 18.30
CA THR A 188 -24.50 21.73 19.64
C THR A 188 -23.47 21.47 20.75
N SER A 189 -22.20 21.20 20.45
CA SER A 189 -21.15 20.94 21.45
C SER A 189 -19.72 21.21 20.94
N GLN A 190 -18.74 21.30 21.85
CA GLN A 190 -17.33 21.49 21.51
C GLN A 190 -16.71 20.29 20.76
N SER A 191 -17.12 19.06 21.08
CA SER A 191 -16.73 17.87 20.30
C SER A 191 -17.29 17.96 18.87
N ASN A 192 -18.52 18.48 18.73
CA ASN A 192 -19.14 18.72 17.43
C ASN A 192 -18.35 19.79 16.63
N TYR A 193 -17.83 20.82 17.29
CA TYR A 193 -17.01 21.88 16.67
C TYR A 193 -15.72 21.34 16.01
N ARG A 194 -14.95 20.49 16.71
CA ARG A 194 -13.74 19.87 16.12
C ARG A 194 -14.06 18.98 14.93
N LYS A 195 -15.12 18.17 15.04
CA LYS A 195 -15.59 17.33 13.92
C LYS A 195 -16.05 18.17 12.73
N HIS A 196 -16.69 19.32 12.96
CA HIS A 196 -17.07 20.26 11.89
C HIS A 196 -15.85 20.86 11.17
N HIS A 197 -14.80 21.22 11.91
CA HIS A 197 -13.55 21.70 11.31
C HIS A 197 -12.87 20.64 10.47
N LEU A 198 -12.78 19.41 11.00
CA LEU A 198 -12.23 18.28 10.27
C LEU A 198 -13.05 18.02 8.99
N ALA A 199 -14.38 18.01 9.08
CA ALA A 199 -15.26 17.84 7.93
C ALA A 199 -15.05 18.92 6.87
N ARG A 200 -14.93 20.19 7.28
CA ARG A 200 -14.68 21.32 6.37
C ARG A 200 -13.31 21.20 5.68
N HIS A 201 -12.28 20.80 6.42
CA HIS A 201 -10.94 20.54 5.88
C HIS A 201 -10.98 19.41 4.84
N LEU A 202 -11.57 18.28 5.19
CA LEU A 202 -11.65 17.11 4.31
C LEU A 202 -12.51 17.37 3.07
N LEU A 203 -13.58 18.17 3.19
CA LEU A 203 -14.38 18.61 2.05
C LEU A 203 -13.56 19.48 1.08
N ARG A 204 -12.77 20.44 1.58
CA ARG A 204 -11.87 21.24 0.74
C ARG A 204 -10.86 20.37 0.01
N ARG A 205 -10.24 19.43 0.74
CA ARG A 205 -9.31 18.46 0.14
C ARG A 205 -9.99 17.63 -0.93
N LEU A 206 -11.20 17.11 -0.67
CA LEU A 206 -11.95 16.30 -1.65
C LEU A 206 -12.31 17.12 -2.90
N LYS A 207 -12.88 18.33 -2.73
CA LYS A 207 -13.19 19.25 -3.83
C LYS A 207 -11.95 19.58 -4.67
N TYR A 208 -10.81 19.77 -4.02
CA TYR A 208 -9.56 20.07 -4.69
C TYR A 208 -9.02 18.88 -5.51
N ILE A 209 -8.98 17.68 -4.91
CA ILE A 209 -8.50 16.51 -5.66
C ILE A 209 -9.43 16.23 -6.85
N THR A 210 -10.72 16.55 -6.76
CA THR A 210 -11.63 16.48 -7.89
C THR A 210 -11.43 17.60 -8.94
N SER A 211 -10.90 18.78 -8.57
CA SER A 211 -10.69 19.92 -9.48
C SER A 211 -9.31 19.98 -10.16
N GLN A 212 -8.34 19.17 -9.70
CA GLN A 212 -7.00 19.02 -10.30
C GLN A 212 -6.99 18.63 -11.80
N SER A 213 -8.16 18.31 -12.39
CA SER A 213 -8.34 18.18 -13.84
C SER A 213 -8.11 19.48 -14.63
N ASN A 214 -8.07 20.64 -13.96
CA ASN A 214 -8.01 21.96 -14.62
C ASN A 214 -6.61 22.61 -14.63
N GLY A 215 -5.58 21.92 -14.15
CA GLY A 215 -4.19 22.40 -14.24
C GLY A 215 -3.80 23.54 -13.28
N GLU A 216 -4.65 23.86 -12.29
CA GLU A 216 -4.28 24.78 -11.20
C GLU A 216 -3.23 24.16 -10.26
N ASP A 217 -2.29 24.97 -9.78
CA ASP A 217 -1.25 24.52 -8.85
C ASP A 217 -1.89 24.13 -7.50
N PHE A 218 -1.49 22.96 -6.95
CA PHE A 218 -1.91 22.52 -5.62
C PHE A 218 -1.37 23.45 -4.54
N ASP A 219 -2.22 24.38 -4.13
CA ASP A 219 -2.00 25.15 -2.91
C ASP A 219 -2.36 24.28 -1.71
N VAL A 220 -1.35 23.51 -1.28
CA VAL A 220 -1.43 22.68 -0.07
C VAL A 220 -1.83 23.53 1.15
N CYS A 221 -1.46 24.82 1.19
CA CYS A 221 -1.81 25.74 2.27
C CYS A 221 -3.29 26.14 2.25
N ALA A 222 -3.93 26.20 1.08
CA ALA A 222 -5.36 26.50 0.97
C ALA A 222 -6.24 25.33 1.45
N VAL A 223 -5.76 24.09 1.30
CA VAL A 223 -6.48 22.89 1.78
C VAL A 223 -6.13 22.52 3.21
N THR A 224 -4.94 22.84 3.74
CA THR A 224 -4.59 22.70 5.16
C THR A 224 -4.67 24.08 5.83
N PRO A 225 -5.81 24.51 6.37
CA PRO A 225 -5.87 25.81 7.02
C PRO A 225 -4.85 25.85 8.15
N TRP A 226 -4.11 26.96 8.17
CA TRP A 226 -3.26 27.34 9.27
C TRP A 226 -4.10 27.34 10.56
N PRO A 227 -3.65 26.71 11.66
CA PRO A 227 -4.28 26.95 12.94
C PRO A 227 -3.96 28.40 13.30
N ASP A 228 -4.88 29.33 13.06
CA ASP A 228 -4.68 30.76 13.36
C ASP A 228 -4.56 31.06 14.86
N GLY A 229 -4.33 30.06 15.72
CA GLY A 229 -4.27 30.19 17.18
C GLY A 229 -5.58 30.64 17.82
N ASN A 230 -6.57 31.03 17.01
CA ASN A 230 -7.82 31.65 17.43
C ASN A 230 -9.02 30.68 17.43
N CYS A 231 -8.83 29.42 17.03
CA CYS A 231 -9.86 28.39 17.11
C CYS A 231 -9.65 27.52 18.37
N PRO A 232 -10.54 27.60 19.37
CA PRO A 232 -10.47 26.73 20.55
C PRO A 232 -10.62 25.27 20.13
N GLY A 233 -9.53 24.49 20.15
CA GLY A 233 -9.55 23.05 19.85
C GLY A 233 -8.59 22.56 18.77
N ASP A 234 -7.89 23.44 18.04
CA ASP A 234 -6.83 23.10 17.08
C ASP A 234 -5.46 22.88 17.75
N GLU A 235 -5.46 22.26 18.94
CA GLU A 235 -4.25 22.02 19.71
C GLU A 235 -3.48 20.84 19.12
N TRP A 236 -2.36 21.12 18.46
CA TRP A 236 -1.34 20.13 18.17
C TRP A 236 -0.60 19.76 19.45
N GLY A 237 -0.20 18.49 19.59
CA GLY A 237 0.85 18.13 20.53
C GLY A 237 0.43 17.62 21.90
N LYS A 238 -0.87 17.40 22.16
CA LYS A 238 -1.29 16.65 23.36
C LYS A 238 -0.67 15.25 23.32
N ASN A 239 0.10 14.90 24.35
CA ASN A 239 0.80 13.62 24.52
C ASN A 239 1.80 13.30 23.38
N SER A 240 2.65 14.26 23.02
CA SER A 240 3.69 14.05 22.01
C SER A 240 4.79 13.09 22.49
N GLU A 241 5.05 12.02 21.73
CA GLU A 241 6.12 11.07 22.01
C GLU A 241 7.10 11.04 20.83
N PHE A 242 8.38 11.32 21.07
CA PHE A 242 9.39 11.29 20.01
C PHE A 242 9.66 9.86 19.54
N LEU A 243 9.51 9.63 18.23
CA LEU A 243 9.76 8.33 17.59
C LEU A 243 11.22 8.19 17.11
N GLY A 244 11.99 9.28 17.19
CA GLY A 244 13.40 9.36 16.79
C GLY A 244 13.64 10.48 15.77
N GLY A 245 14.81 11.12 15.85
CA GLY A 245 15.12 12.31 15.04
C GLY A 245 14.09 13.43 15.27
N ASN A 246 13.59 13.98 14.19
CA ASN A 246 12.64 15.08 14.12
C ASN A 246 11.20 14.61 13.83
N VAL A 247 10.81 13.42 14.31
CA VAL A 247 9.45 12.89 14.19
C VAL A 247 8.87 12.55 15.57
N CYS A 248 7.64 13.01 15.84
CA CYS A 248 6.90 12.69 17.05
C CYS A 248 5.50 12.17 16.74
N LYS A 249 5.01 11.20 17.53
CA LYS A 249 3.62 10.78 17.58
C LYS A 249 2.79 11.86 18.28
N THR A 250 1.65 12.26 17.72
CA THR A 250 0.74 13.27 18.27
C THR A 250 -0.69 12.99 17.78
N THR A 251 -1.66 13.81 18.20
CA THR A 251 -2.99 13.90 17.59
C THR A 251 -3.18 15.27 16.92
N TRP A 252 -4.05 15.31 15.91
CA TRP A 252 -4.58 16.53 15.29
C TRP A 252 -6.07 16.37 15.07
N LEU A 253 -6.90 17.26 15.63
CA LEU A 253 -8.37 17.11 15.61
C LEU A 253 -8.83 15.71 16.03
N ASP A 254 -8.17 15.19 17.08
CA ASP A 254 -8.38 13.84 17.63
C ASP A 254 -8.01 12.68 16.67
N VAL A 255 -7.39 12.97 15.51
CA VAL A 255 -6.81 11.99 14.59
C VAL A 255 -5.36 11.69 15.00
N PRO A 256 -5.01 10.43 15.34
CA PRO A 256 -3.63 10.03 15.62
C PRO A 256 -2.73 10.19 14.38
N CYS A 257 -1.57 10.82 14.55
CA CYS A 257 -0.63 11.08 13.47
C CYS A 257 0.82 11.06 13.93
N ALA A 258 1.72 10.91 12.95
CA ALA A 258 3.14 11.19 13.10
C ALA A 258 3.41 12.60 12.53
N LYS A 259 4.02 13.47 13.32
CA LYS A 259 4.42 14.84 12.96
C LYS A 259 5.94 14.88 12.74
N LYS A 260 6.36 15.10 11.49
CA LYS A 260 7.75 15.40 11.11
C LYS A 260 7.97 16.90 11.20
N THR A 261 8.89 17.35 12.04
CA THR A 261 9.22 18.77 12.25
C THR A 261 10.50 19.15 11.50
N PHE A 262 10.57 20.42 11.11
CA PHE A 262 11.69 20.99 10.39
C PHE A 262 12.11 22.28 11.10
N ASN A 263 13.37 22.34 11.50
CA ASN A 263 13.95 23.54 12.10
C ASN A 263 14.13 24.61 11.02
N ASP A 264 13.87 25.87 11.37
CA ASP A 264 14.14 26.99 10.48
C ASP A 264 15.63 27.03 10.09
N GLY A 265 15.89 27.07 8.79
CA GLY A 265 17.24 27.16 8.21
C GLY A 265 17.90 25.84 7.79
N GLU A 266 17.39 24.67 8.19
CA GLU A 266 17.90 23.37 7.71
C GLU A 266 17.38 23.01 6.32
N VAL A 267 16.11 23.34 6.06
CA VAL A 267 15.38 23.05 4.83
C VAL A 267 14.55 24.28 4.48
N THR A 268 14.45 24.62 3.20
CA THR A 268 13.63 25.77 2.77
C THR A 268 12.14 25.45 2.89
N VAL A 269 11.34 26.48 3.15
CA VAL A 269 9.87 26.35 3.22
C VAL A 269 9.29 25.77 1.90
N ASP A 270 9.87 26.15 0.76
CA ASP A 270 9.50 25.62 -0.56
C ASP A 270 9.75 24.13 -0.72
N GLU A 271 10.84 23.60 -0.17
CA GLU A 271 11.16 22.17 -0.17
C GLU A 271 10.19 21.39 0.72
N ILE A 272 9.83 21.92 1.89
CA ILE A 272 8.83 21.31 2.78
C ILE A 272 7.46 21.25 2.10
N PHE A 273 7.02 22.35 1.48
CA PHE A 273 5.77 22.35 0.74
C PHE A 273 5.84 21.52 -0.55
N ALA A 274 7.02 21.34 -1.16
CA ALA A 274 7.17 20.40 -2.27
C ALA A 274 6.93 18.95 -1.81
N GLU A 275 7.49 18.54 -0.67
CA GLU A 275 7.24 17.23 -0.05
C GLU A 275 5.74 17.05 0.26
N ALA A 276 5.12 18.03 0.94
CA ALA A 276 3.71 17.99 1.31
C ALA A 276 2.78 17.89 0.10
N ARG A 277 3.05 18.65 -0.98
CA ARG A 277 2.27 18.61 -2.23
C ARG A 277 2.32 17.25 -2.90
N ILE A 278 3.51 16.63 -2.98
CA ILE A 278 3.64 15.28 -3.53
C ILE A 278 2.80 14.32 -2.68
N LEU A 279 3.02 14.30 -1.37
CA LEU A 279 2.32 13.40 -0.44
C LEU A 279 0.80 13.52 -0.49
N ALA A 280 0.26 14.74 -0.56
CA ALA A 280 -1.18 14.97 -0.58
C ALA A 280 -1.88 14.43 -1.84
N CYS A 281 -1.17 14.31 -2.97
CA CYS A 281 -1.66 13.76 -4.23
C CYS A 281 -1.54 12.23 -4.32
N LEU A 282 -0.96 11.57 -3.32
CA LEU A 282 -0.73 10.13 -3.30
C LEU A 282 -1.73 9.45 -2.38
N ASN A 283 -2.33 8.36 -2.87
CA ASN A 283 -3.18 7.51 -2.06
C ASN A 283 -3.04 6.05 -2.47
N HIS A 284 -2.33 5.27 -1.67
CA HIS A 284 -2.02 3.87 -1.94
C HIS A 284 -1.79 3.11 -0.61
N PRO A 285 -2.19 1.83 -0.48
CA PRO A 285 -2.02 1.06 0.75
C PRO A 285 -0.55 0.97 1.22
N ASN A 286 0.41 1.00 0.30
CA ASN A 286 1.86 0.96 0.59
C ASN A 286 2.58 2.32 0.53
N ILE A 287 1.85 3.44 0.61
CA ILE A 287 2.40 4.78 0.78
C ILE A 287 1.79 5.40 2.03
N VAL A 288 2.58 6.19 2.77
CA VAL A 288 2.09 6.90 3.95
C VAL A 288 1.02 7.93 3.58
N LYS A 289 -0.10 7.96 4.32
CA LYS A 289 -1.18 8.91 4.08
C LYS A 289 -0.84 10.28 4.65
N PHE A 290 -0.88 11.29 3.79
CA PHE A 290 -0.83 12.69 4.19
C PHE A 290 -2.08 13.06 5.00
N ILE A 291 -1.88 13.76 6.11
CA ILE A 291 -2.96 14.31 6.93
C ILE A 291 -2.99 15.83 6.77
N SER A 292 -1.90 16.52 7.11
CA SER A 292 -1.82 17.98 7.10
C SER A 292 -0.37 18.48 7.08
N CYS A 293 -0.14 19.76 6.85
CA CYS A 293 1.14 20.44 7.04
C CYS A 293 0.91 21.86 7.57
N GLY A 294 1.93 22.47 8.16
CA GLY A 294 1.81 23.84 8.67
C GLY A 294 3.08 24.35 9.34
N HIS A 295 2.93 25.45 10.09
CA HIS A 295 3.98 26.09 10.85
C HIS A 295 3.53 26.28 12.31
N ASP A 296 4.33 25.79 13.22
CA ASP A 296 4.21 25.96 14.66
C ASP A 296 4.83 27.30 15.04
N ARG A 297 4.00 28.32 15.26
CA ARG A 297 4.46 29.69 15.59
C ARG A 297 5.14 29.77 16.96
N GLU A 298 4.76 28.91 17.91
CA GLU A 298 5.35 28.93 19.25
C GLU A 298 6.79 28.43 19.22
N ASN A 299 7.03 27.35 18.46
CA ASN A 299 8.36 26.75 18.35
C ASN A 299 9.16 27.21 17.12
N SER A 300 8.56 28.02 16.24
CA SER A 300 9.14 28.47 14.96
C SER A 300 9.62 27.29 14.10
N TRP A 301 8.78 26.27 13.95
CA TRP A 301 9.08 25.07 13.15
C TRP A 301 8.00 24.81 12.12
N HIS A 302 8.40 24.37 10.94
CA HIS A 302 7.47 23.83 9.95
C HIS A 302 7.22 22.34 10.21
N PHE A 303 6.08 21.80 9.79
CA PHE A 303 5.76 20.39 9.98
C PHE A 303 4.95 19.76 8.85
N ILE A 304 5.09 18.44 8.73
CA ILE A 304 4.23 17.56 7.93
C ILE A 304 3.66 16.48 8.85
N ALA A 305 2.34 16.35 8.87
CA ALA A 305 1.61 15.33 9.60
C ALA A 305 1.11 14.22 8.67
N MET A 306 1.36 12.98 9.07
CA MET A 306 1.07 11.78 8.29
C MET A 306 0.52 10.67 9.17
N GLU A 307 -0.02 9.61 8.57
CA GLU A 307 -0.51 8.47 9.34
C GLU A 307 0.59 7.87 10.22
N HIS A 308 0.20 7.48 11.44
CA HIS A 308 1.13 6.89 12.39
C HIS A 308 1.36 5.39 12.11
N MET A 309 2.64 4.99 12.12
CA MET A 309 3.12 3.62 11.93
C MET A 309 4.03 3.25 13.11
N GLU A 310 4.19 1.96 13.39
CA GLU A 310 4.78 1.49 14.65
C GLU A 310 6.30 1.66 14.72
N ALA A 311 6.99 1.39 13.61
CA ALA A 311 8.44 1.45 13.53
C ALA A 311 8.91 1.61 12.08
N SER A 312 10.21 1.88 11.88
CA SER A 312 10.85 1.69 10.58
C SER A 312 11.22 0.23 10.35
N LEU A 313 11.26 -0.19 9.08
CA LEU A 313 11.72 -1.52 8.68
C LEU A 313 13.17 -1.76 9.12
N CYS A 314 14.03 -0.73 9.06
CA CYS A 314 15.38 -0.76 9.60
C CYS A 314 15.41 -1.14 11.10
N ALA A 315 14.54 -0.52 11.91
CA ALA A 315 14.45 -0.83 13.33
C ALA A 315 13.99 -2.27 13.59
N VAL A 316 13.01 -2.76 12.82
CA VAL A 316 12.53 -4.14 12.90
C VAL A 316 13.61 -5.15 12.48
N ILE A 317 14.32 -4.90 11.38
CA ILE A 317 15.44 -5.73 10.93
C ILE A 317 16.50 -5.82 12.03
N LYS A 318 16.97 -4.68 12.56
CA LYS A 318 17.97 -4.66 13.64
C LYS A 318 17.52 -5.42 14.88
N LYS A 319 16.25 -5.27 15.29
CA LYS A 319 15.67 -5.99 16.42
C LYS A 319 15.68 -7.51 16.18
N ARG A 320 15.26 -7.95 14.98
CA ARG A 320 15.17 -9.36 14.61
C ARG A 320 16.55 -10.01 14.44
N THR A 321 17.50 -9.34 13.79
CA THR A 321 18.88 -9.82 13.62
C THR A 321 19.62 -9.94 14.97
N LYS A 322 19.34 -9.07 15.94
CA LYS A 322 19.90 -9.22 17.30
C LYS A 322 19.29 -10.41 18.07
N ALA A 323 18.00 -10.67 17.87
CA ALA A 323 17.27 -11.72 18.58
C ALA A 323 17.48 -13.12 17.98
N LYS A 324 17.67 -13.23 16.67
CA LYS A 324 17.86 -14.49 15.94
C LYS A 324 19.21 -14.45 15.23
N LYS A 325 20.06 -15.47 15.43
CA LYS A 325 21.24 -15.68 14.56
C LYS A 325 20.74 -16.16 13.19
N GLY A 326 20.70 -15.27 12.20
CA GLY A 326 20.29 -15.61 10.82
C GLY A 326 19.47 -14.51 10.15
N ALA A 327 18.76 -14.88 9.08
CA ALA A 327 17.95 -13.95 8.30
C ALA A 327 16.87 -13.27 9.17
N PRO A 328 16.59 -11.97 8.97
CA PRO A 328 15.61 -11.24 9.79
C PRO A 328 14.17 -11.77 9.60
N PHE A 329 13.86 -12.27 8.40
CA PHE A 329 12.53 -12.75 8.03
C PHE A 329 12.60 -14.11 7.32
N PRO A 330 11.56 -14.96 7.47
CA PRO A 330 11.34 -16.08 6.56
C PRO A 330 11.23 -15.59 5.11
N ILE A 331 11.60 -16.43 4.14
CA ILE A 331 11.68 -16.02 2.73
C ILE A 331 10.34 -15.53 2.18
N LEU A 332 9.23 -16.18 2.53
CA LEU A 332 7.88 -15.78 2.11
C LEU A 332 7.53 -14.38 2.66
N SER A 333 7.84 -14.10 3.93
CA SER A 333 7.64 -12.78 4.54
C SER A 333 8.55 -11.71 3.90
N ALA A 334 9.80 -12.05 3.60
CA ALA A 334 10.73 -11.16 2.91
C ALA A 334 10.22 -10.79 1.51
N VAL A 335 9.79 -11.79 0.72
CA VAL A 335 9.19 -11.57 -0.61
C VAL A 335 7.91 -10.74 -0.50
N HIS A 336 7.07 -10.98 0.51
CA HIS A 336 5.85 -10.19 0.73
C HIS A 336 6.14 -8.72 1.09
N ILE A 337 7.17 -8.45 1.88
CA ILE A 337 7.65 -7.08 2.17
C ILE A 337 8.15 -6.41 0.87
N MET A 338 8.97 -7.12 0.09
CA MET A 338 9.49 -6.61 -1.19
C MET A 338 8.37 -6.31 -2.19
N LEU A 339 7.36 -7.19 -2.26
CA LEU A 339 6.20 -7.05 -3.13
C LEU A 339 5.38 -5.79 -2.78
N GLN A 340 5.13 -5.54 -1.50
CA GLN A 340 4.43 -4.34 -1.04
C GLN A 340 5.21 -3.05 -1.35
N ILE A 341 6.53 -3.05 -1.16
CA ILE A 341 7.40 -1.92 -1.55
C ILE A 341 7.34 -1.69 -3.07
N ALA A 342 7.44 -2.77 -3.86
CA ALA A 342 7.33 -2.69 -5.32
C ALA A 342 5.96 -2.16 -5.76
N ASN A 343 4.87 -2.57 -5.11
CA ASN A 343 3.52 -2.11 -5.43
C ASN A 343 3.36 -0.60 -5.20
N GLY A 344 3.77 -0.11 -4.02
CA GLY A 344 3.78 1.33 -3.73
C GLY A 344 4.65 2.12 -4.71
N THR A 345 5.78 1.56 -5.14
CA THR A 345 6.68 2.23 -6.08
C THR A 345 6.15 2.22 -7.51
N CYS A 346 5.46 1.17 -7.94
CA CYS A 346 4.73 1.16 -9.22
C CYS A 346 3.78 2.34 -9.28
N TYR A 347 2.96 2.52 -8.23
CA TYR A 347 2.03 3.64 -8.14
C TYR A 347 2.75 5.00 -8.21
N LEU A 348 3.87 5.18 -7.50
CA LEU A 348 4.67 6.40 -7.57
C LEU A 348 5.17 6.69 -8.99
N HIS A 349 5.74 5.68 -9.64
CA HIS A 349 6.32 5.80 -10.98
C HIS A 349 5.24 6.07 -12.04
N ASP A 350 4.06 5.45 -11.91
CA ASP A 350 2.89 5.71 -12.77
C ASP A 350 2.40 7.15 -12.65
N LYS A 351 2.43 7.71 -11.44
CA LYS A 351 2.17 9.15 -11.16
C LYS A 351 3.34 10.05 -11.60
N GLY A 352 4.42 9.49 -12.16
CA GLY A 352 5.58 10.23 -12.63
C GLY A 352 6.43 10.80 -11.50
N VAL A 353 6.39 10.21 -10.31
CA VAL A 353 7.19 10.61 -9.15
C VAL A 353 8.31 9.60 -8.93
N ALA A 354 9.56 10.06 -8.93
CA ALA A 354 10.69 9.26 -8.48
C ALA A 354 10.96 9.56 -7.00
N HIS A 355 11.19 8.51 -6.20
CA HIS A 355 11.35 8.62 -4.75
C HIS A 355 12.73 9.22 -4.38
N ARG A 356 13.79 8.71 -5.01
CA ARG A 356 15.20 9.15 -4.93
C ARG A 356 15.95 8.89 -3.62
N ASP A 357 15.29 8.39 -2.58
CA ASP A 357 15.96 7.96 -1.33
C ASP A 357 15.42 6.64 -0.75
N PHE A 358 15.42 5.58 -1.58
CA PHE A 358 15.06 4.25 -1.12
C PHE A 358 16.10 3.71 -0.13
N LYS A 359 15.67 3.48 1.12
CA LYS A 359 16.43 2.84 2.20
C LYS A 359 15.47 2.21 3.21
N THR A 360 15.93 1.25 4.00
CA THR A 360 15.08 0.54 4.97
C THR A 360 14.54 1.45 6.09
N SER A 361 15.13 2.63 6.32
CA SER A 361 14.59 3.62 7.27
C SER A 361 13.43 4.43 6.71
N ASN A 362 13.28 4.48 5.37
CA ASN A 362 12.18 5.19 4.69
C ASN A 362 11.04 4.24 4.31
N VAL A 363 11.02 3.07 4.93
CA VAL A 363 9.91 2.13 4.92
C VAL A 363 9.45 1.99 6.36
N VAL A 364 8.19 2.31 6.64
CA VAL A 364 7.58 2.15 7.97
C VAL A 364 6.64 0.96 7.99
N VAL A 365 6.45 0.40 9.17
CA VAL A 365 5.79 -0.88 9.36
C VAL A 365 4.69 -0.84 10.40
N ARG A 366 3.69 -1.71 10.22
CA ARG A 366 2.68 -2.06 11.22
C ARG A 366 2.57 -3.57 11.25
N GLN A 367 2.69 -4.16 12.44
CA GLN A 367 2.53 -5.58 12.63
C GLN A 367 1.04 -5.89 12.79
N LEU A 368 0.53 -6.84 12.00
CA LEU A 368 -0.86 -7.28 12.12
C LEU A 368 -0.96 -8.27 13.28
N THR A 369 -1.66 -7.87 14.34
CA THR A 369 -1.84 -8.68 15.55
C THR A 369 -2.96 -9.68 15.38
N ALA A 370 -2.77 -10.67 14.51
CA ALA A 370 -3.63 -11.85 14.51
C ALA A 370 -2.93 -12.99 15.27
N PRO A 371 -3.63 -13.73 16.14
CA PRO A 371 -3.04 -14.73 17.05
C PRO A 371 -2.14 -15.77 16.37
N HIS A 372 -2.32 -15.99 15.07
CA HIS A 372 -1.63 -17.01 14.28
C HIS A 372 -0.60 -16.42 13.29
N LEU A 373 -0.34 -15.11 13.31
CA LEU A 373 0.37 -14.39 12.23
C LEU A 373 1.54 -13.52 12.73
N GLN A 374 2.52 -14.15 13.38
CA GLN A 374 3.59 -13.42 14.08
C GLN A 374 4.60 -12.67 13.18
N ASP A 375 4.63 -12.90 11.86
CA ASP A 375 5.57 -12.21 10.94
C ASP A 375 4.91 -11.49 9.76
N TYR A 376 3.58 -11.36 9.74
CA TYR A 376 2.94 -10.53 8.72
C TYR A 376 3.07 -9.05 9.08
N ILE A 377 3.65 -8.28 8.15
CA ILE A 377 3.93 -6.87 8.33
C ILE A 377 3.35 -6.10 7.15
N GLN A 378 2.55 -5.07 7.45
CA GLN A 378 2.17 -4.05 6.48
C GLN A 378 3.30 -3.03 6.37
N VAL A 379 3.70 -2.69 5.15
CA VAL A 379 4.76 -1.71 4.89
C VAL A 379 4.22 -0.51 4.10
N LYS A 380 4.76 0.67 4.41
CA LYS A 380 4.44 1.92 3.71
C LYS A 380 5.70 2.75 3.46
N LEU A 381 5.79 3.36 2.28
CA LEU A 381 6.84 4.30 1.91
C LEU A 381 6.61 5.66 2.58
N VAL A 382 7.67 6.26 3.11
CA VAL A 382 7.70 7.59 3.76
C VAL A 382 8.86 8.43 3.23
N ASP A 383 8.90 9.70 3.62
CA ASP A 383 10.01 10.64 3.42
C ASP A 383 10.28 10.98 1.94
N PHE A 384 9.45 11.90 1.45
CA PHE A 384 9.42 12.35 0.05
C PHE A 384 10.20 13.66 -0.16
N GLY A 385 11.00 14.09 0.83
CA GLY A 385 11.75 15.35 0.80
C GLY A 385 12.74 15.46 -0.36
N LEU A 386 13.20 14.33 -0.90
CA LEU A 386 14.06 14.28 -2.09
C LEU A 386 13.30 13.95 -3.37
N SER A 387 12.00 13.64 -3.30
CA SER A 387 11.21 13.20 -4.46
C SER A 387 10.95 14.34 -5.45
N LYS A 388 10.82 14.01 -6.73
CA LYS A 388 10.42 14.98 -7.77
C LYS A 388 9.40 14.39 -8.74
N ALA A 389 8.38 15.18 -9.04
CA ALA A 389 7.39 14.90 -10.07
C ALA A 389 7.91 15.29 -11.47
N ARG A 390 7.64 14.45 -12.48
CA ARG A 390 8.06 14.62 -13.88
C ARG A 390 7.64 15.97 -14.47
N LEU A 391 6.47 16.50 -14.09
CA LEU A 391 5.90 17.74 -14.63
C LEU A 391 6.68 19.02 -14.24
N ARG A 392 7.41 19.01 -13.12
CA ARG A 392 8.24 20.16 -12.69
C ARG A 392 9.69 20.07 -13.16
N ALA A 393 10.11 18.95 -13.74
CA ALA A 393 11.47 18.77 -14.26
C ALA A 393 11.76 19.63 -15.51
N SER A 394 10.74 20.18 -16.17
CA SER A 394 10.92 20.92 -17.43
C SER A 394 11.37 22.39 -17.26
N ARG A 395 11.30 22.98 -16.05
CA ARG A 395 11.61 24.41 -15.83
C ARG A 395 12.94 24.71 -15.13
N SER A 396 13.69 23.70 -14.67
CA SER A 396 14.92 23.91 -13.86
C SER A 396 15.97 22.80 -14.07
N ASN A 397 16.17 22.36 -15.32
CA ASN A 397 17.12 21.28 -15.65
C ASN A 397 18.56 21.78 -15.96
N THR A 398 18.93 22.98 -15.51
CA THR A 398 20.22 23.63 -15.86
C THR A 398 21.15 23.94 -14.69
N ILE A 399 20.74 23.71 -13.44
CA ILE A 399 21.62 23.93 -12.27
C ILE A 399 22.02 22.56 -11.70
N SER A 400 23.33 22.35 -11.55
CA SER A 400 23.95 21.14 -11.00
C SER A 400 23.23 20.66 -9.73
N GLU A 401 22.47 19.56 -9.84
CA GLU A 401 21.81 18.96 -8.67
C GLU A 401 22.88 18.47 -7.67
N PRO A 402 22.74 18.74 -6.36
CA PRO A 402 23.63 18.20 -5.33
C PRO A 402 23.59 16.66 -5.32
N LYS A 403 24.53 16.02 -4.63
CA LYS A 403 24.58 14.55 -4.49
C LYS A 403 23.33 14.05 -3.72
N ILE A 404 22.30 13.58 -4.44
CA ILE A 404 20.97 13.17 -3.89
C ILE A 404 20.97 11.72 -3.38
N GLY A 405 20.23 11.45 -2.30
CA GLY A 405 19.99 10.10 -1.74
C GLY A 405 21.06 9.62 -0.76
N THR A 406 20.84 8.49 -0.09
CA THR A 406 21.80 7.95 0.89
C THR A 406 22.94 7.19 0.20
N THR A 407 24.21 7.57 0.48
CA THR A 407 25.41 7.07 -0.24
C THR A 407 25.47 5.56 -0.43
N HIS A 408 25.08 4.76 0.57
CA HIS A 408 25.16 3.29 0.51
C HIS A 408 24.13 2.63 -0.40
N TYR A 409 23.01 3.32 -0.68
CA TYR A 409 21.93 2.83 -1.55
C TYR A 409 21.98 3.42 -2.96
N ARG A 410 22.87 4.40 -3.19
CA ARG A 410 22.87 5.23 -4.39
C ARG A 410 23.38 4.47 -5.62
N ALA A 411 22.67 4.62 -6.74
CA ALA A 411 23.08 4.09 -8.04
C ALA A 411 24.37 4.74 -8.57
N PRO A 412 25.23 4.03 -9.32
CA PRO A 412 26.50 4.57 -9.82
C PRO A 412 26.35 5.87 -10.62
N GLU A 413 25.31 5.96 -11.46
CA GLU A 413 25.03 7.16 -12.25
C GLU A 413 24.54 8.35 -11.43
N ALA A 414 23.94 8.12 -10.25
CA ALA A 414 23.44 9.18 -9.38
C ALA A 414 24.58 9.89 -8.61
N PHE A 415 25.81 9.41 -8.72
CA PHE A 415 27.01 10.13 -8.26
C PHE A 415 27.58 11.10 -9.30
N GLN A 416 27.20 10.95 -10.57
CA GLN A 416 27.70 11.78 -11.68
C GLN A 416 26.87 13.06 -11.81
N ARG A 417 27.51 14.15 -12.24
CA ARG A 417 26.78 15.40 -12.56
C ARG A 417 26.05 15.22 -13.89
N GLY A 418 24.72 15.33 -13.90
CA GLY A 418 23.92 15.23 -15.12
C GLY A 418 22.51 14.68 -14.90
N ARG A 419 21.79 14.40 -16.00
CA ARG A 419 20.43 13.85 -15.97
C ARG A 419 20.45 12.34 -15.69
N ALA A 420 20.45 11.96 -14.42
CA ALA A 420 20.20 10.58 -14.02
C ALA A 420 18.76 10.18 -14.38
N ASN A 421 18.56 8.93 -14.82
CA ASN A 421 17.21 8.37 -14.89
C ASN A 421 16.80 7.96 -13.47
N TRP A 422 16.13 8.87 -12.76
CA TRP A 422 15.77 8.69 -11.36
C TRP A 422 14.85 7.48 -11.10
N PHE A 423 14.03 7.08 -12.08
CA PHE A 423 13.21 5.88 -11.98
C PHE A 423 14.08 4.60 -11.96
N LYS A 424 15.10 4.52 -12.83
CA LYS A 424 16.05 3.40 -12.82
C LYS A 424 17.03 3.45 -11.63
N ALA A 425 17.29 4.64 -11.07
CA ALA A 425 18.07 4.78 -9.84
C ALA A 425 17.30 4.26 -8.61
N ASP A 426 15.97 4.47 -8.58
CA ASP A 426 15.09 3.86 -7.56
C ASP A 426 15.14 2.33 -7.63
N VAL A 427 15.13 1.73 -8.83
CA VAL A 427 15.26 0.28 -9.02
C VAL A 427 16.57 -0.26 -8.45
N TYR A 428 17.69 0.42 -8.69
CA TYR A 428 18.98 0.05 -8.12
C TYR A 428 18.95 0.07 -6.58
N SER A 429 18.42 1.15 -6.02
CA SER A 429 18.31 1.33 -4.57
C SER A 429 17.40 0.27 -3.94
N PHE A 430 16.32 -0.12 -4.64
CA PHE A 430 15.46 -1.24 -4.26
C PHE A 430 16.21 -2.58 -4.24
N GLY A 431 17.05 -2.87 -5.24
CA GLY A 431 17.88 -4.08 -5.25
C GLY A 431 18.80 -4.18 -4.03
N LEU A 432 19.43 -3.06 -3.64
CA LEU A 432 20.22 -2.99 -2.41
C LEU A 432 19.33 -3.19 -1.17
N MET A 433 18.16 -2.57 -1.10
CA MET A 433 17.20 -2.78 -0.01
C MET A 433 16.78 -4.24 0.14
N CYS A 434 16.53 -4.96 -0.97
CA CYS A 434 16.22 -6.39 -0.94
C CYS A 434 17.34 -7.20 -0.27
N SER A 435 18.61 -6.85 -0.52
CA SER A 435 19.74 -7.53 0.13
C SER A 435 19.76 -7.31 1.64
N VAL A 436 19.39 -6.12 2.13
CA VAL A 436 19.27 -5.82 3.56
C VAL A 436 18.10 -6.57 4.19
N ILE A 437 16.96 -6.68 3.49
CA ILE A 437 15.80 -7.45 3.97
C ILE A 437 16.16 -8.92 4.16
N LEU A 438 17.01 -9.48 3.29
CA LEU A 438 17.41 -10.89 3.33
C LEU A 438 18.52 -11.16 4.35
N SER A 439 19.54 -10.31 4.42
CA SER A 439 20.74 -10.54 5.24
C SER A 439 20.67 -9.88 6.62
N GLY A 440 19.95 -8.76 6.73
CA GLY A 440 20.00 -7.87 7.89
C GLY A 440 21.24 -6.98 7.94
N GLU A 441 22.12 -7.02 6.94
CA GLU A 441 23.37 -6.26 6.90
C GLU A 441 23.24 -5.01 6.03
N GLU A 442 23.80 -3.88 6.47
CA GLU A 442 23.78 -2.64 5.69
C GLU A 442 24.78 -2.71 4.52
N PRO A 443 24.42 -2.22 3.32
CA PRO A 443 25.29 -2.31 2.15
C PRO A 443 26.58 -1.51 2.38
N PHE A 444 27.72 -2.15 2.17
CA PHE A 444 29.04 -1.51 2.27
C PHE A 444 29.32 -0.88 3.64
N GLN A 445 28.73 -1.39 4.73
CA GLN A 445 28.88 -0.84 6.08
C GLN A 445 30.34 -0.67 6.52
N GLU A 446 31.19 -1.63 6.14
CA GLU A 446 32.62 -1.64 6.48
C GLU A 446 33.48 -0.72 5.59
N MET A 447 32.86 -0.01 4.62
CA MET A 447 33.55 0.84 3.66
C MET A 447 33.39 2.33 3.99
N PRO A 448 34.47 3.13 3.93
CA PRO A 448 34.37 4.59 4.03
C PRO A 448 33.45 5.18 2.95
N ARG A 449 32.55 6.11 3.33
CA ARG A 449 31.53 6.70 2.43
C ARG A 449 32.11 7.29 1.14
N ASN A 450 33.32 7.86 1.19
CA ASN A 450 33.98 8.45 0.02
C ASN A 450 34.48 7.41 -0.99
N LYS A 451 34.64 6.13 -0.59
CA LYS A 451 35.07 5.03 -1.46
C LYS A 451 33.91 4.23 -2.06
N VAL A 452 32.70 4.37 -1.52
CA VAL A 452 31.51 3.62 -1.99
C VAL A 452 31.28 3.85 -3.48
N HIS A 453 31.40 5.09 -3.97
CA HIS A 453 31.21 5.40 -5.40
C HIS A 453 32.18 4.62 -6.30
N GLU A 454 33.47 4.61 -5.96
CA GLU A 454 34.50 3.89 -6.70
C GLU A 454 34.20 2.39 -6.72
N ALA A 455 33.87 1.81 -5.55
CA ALA A 455 33.54 0.40 -5.44
C ALA A 455 32.33 0.00 -6.28
N VAL A 456 31.21 0.72 -6.18
CA VAL A 456 29.99 0.38 -6.95
C VAL A 456 30.18 0.58 -8.45
N SER A 457 31.00 1.55 -8.86
CA SER A 457 31.33 1.79 -10.27
C SER A 457 32.18 0.66 -10.86
N HIS A 458 33.01 0.00 -10.05
CA HIS A 458 33.74 -1.22 -10.42
C HIS A 458 32.93 -2.51 -10.25
N GLY A 459 31.62 -2.41 -10.00
CA GLY A 459 30.74 -3.58 -9.93
C GLY A 459 30.68 -4.26 -8.55
N CYS A 460 31.25 -3.69 -7.48
CA CYS A 460 31.09 -4.24 -6.14
C CYS A 460 29.61 -4.24 -5.73
N ARG A 461 29.12 -5.37 -5.21
CA ARG A 461 27.74 -5.57 -4.73
C ARG A 461 27.73 -6.39 -3.44
N PRO A 462 26.69 -6.25 -2.59
CA PRO A 462 26.51 -7.12 -1.43
C PRO A 462 26.39 -8.60 -1.81
N VAL A 463 26.86 -9.48 -0.92
CA VAL A 463 26.68 -10.93 -1.07
C VAL A 463 25.29 -11.31 -0.58
N LEU A 464 24.50 -11.97 -1.43
CA LEU A 464 23.18 -12.47 -1.05
C LEU A 464 23.29 -13.77 -0.25
N PRO A 465 22.44 -14.00 0.76
CA PRO A 465 22.43 -15.25 1.52
C PRO A 465 22.30 -16.49 0.60
N PRO A 466 23.03 -17.59 0.86
CA PRO A 466 23.00 -18.81 0.04
C PRO A 466 21.59 -19.37 -0.16
N GLU A 467 20.74 -19.27 0.86
CA GLU A 467 19.38 -19.83 0.88
C GLU A 467 18.38 -19.00 0.06
N THR A 468 18.80 -17.88 -0.52
CA THR A 468 17.92 -17.04 -1.34
C THR A 468 17.53 -17.79 -2.63
N PRO A 469 16.23 -17.89 -2.98
CA PRO A 469 15.76 -18.52 -4.22
C PRO A 469 16.46 -17.95 -5.46
N GLN A 470 16.73 -18.80 -6.45
CA GLN A 470 17.57 -18.43 -7.59
C GLN A 470 16.90 -17.34 -8.46
N GLU A 471 15.58 -17.41 -8.61
CA GLU A 471 14.76 -16.42 -9.32
C GLU A 471 14.84 -15.06 -8.63
N LEU A 472 14.81 -15.03 -7.29
CA LEU A 472 14.96 -13.81 -6.50
C LEU A 472 16.38 -13.24 -6.60
N LYS A 473 17.41 -14.10 -6.50
CA LYS A 473 18.81 -13.70 -6.70
C LYS A 473 19.01 -13.05 -8.07
N ARG A 474 18.41 -13.62 -9.12
CA ARG A 474 18.48 -13.08 -10.48
C ARG A 474 17.82 -11.71 -10.57
N LEU A 475 16.59 -11.58 -10.06
CA LEU A 475 15.86 -10.31 -10.04
C LEU A 475 16.63 -9.22 -9.29
N ILE A 476 17.14 -9.51 -8.09
CA ILE A 476 17.93 -8.54 -7.31
C ILE A 476 19.19 -8.12 -8.09
N LYS A 477 19.83 -9.07 -8.79
CA LYS A 477 21.02 -8.80 -9.59
C LYS A 477 20.76 -7.89 -10.78
N GLU A 478 19.63 -8.07 -11.46
CA GLU A 478 19.20 -7.20 -12.55
C GLU A 478 18.81 -5.81 -12.00
N CYS A 479 18.15 -5.73 -10.84
CA CYS A 479 17.79 -4.44 -10.23
C CYS A 479 19.01 -3.55 -9.95
N TRP A 480 20.09 -4.12 -9.41
CA TRP A 480 21.30 -3.36 -9.08
C TRP A 480 22.39 -3.41 -10.16
N ASP A 481 22.03 -3.71 -11.41
CA ASP A 481 23.01 -3.77 -12.50
C ASP A 481 23.67 -2.40 -12.72
N THR A 482 24.94 -2.40 -13.14
CA THR A 482 25.65 -1.17 -13.46
C THR A 482 25.02 -0.47 -14.67
N ASP A 483 24.59 -1.24 -15.68
CA ASP A 483 23.81 -0.71 -16.80
C ASP A 483 22.34 -0.53 -16.39
N ARG A 484 21.88 0.73 -16.42
CA ARG A 484 20.50 1.09 -16.08
C ARG A 484 19.45 0.52 -17.03
N ASN A 485 19.85 0.12 -18.24
CA ASN A 485 18.94 -0.43 -19.25
C ASN A 485 18.62 -1.91 -19.00
N VAL A 486 19.50 -2.62 -18.29
CA VAL A 486 19.28 -4.01 -17.84
C VAL A 486 18.25 -4.06 -16.71
N ARG A 487 18.17 -2.99 -15.91
CA ARG A 487 17.31 -2.94 -14.73
C ARG A 487 15.83 -2.99 -15.16
N PRO A 488 15.01 -3.89 -14.59
CA PRO A 488 13.59 -3.98 -14.90
C PRO A 488 12.83 -2.74 -14.40
N ASP A 489 11.63 -2.49 -14.91
CA ASP A 489 10.72 -1.50 -14.33
C ASP A 489 9.98 -2.09 -13.12
N PHE A 490 9.49 -1.23 -12.22
CA PHE A 490 8.81 -1.71 -11.00
C PHE A 490 7.59 -2.59 -11.28
N ILE A 491 6.90 -2.37 -12.40
CA ILE A 491 5.79 -3.23 -12.82
C ILE A 491 6.26 -4.67 -13.06
N GLU A 492 7.39 -4.86 -13.73
CA GLU A 492 7.98 -6.18 -13.97
C GLU A 492 8.50 -6.78 -12.67
N ILE A 493 9.12 -5.97 -11.80
CA ILE A 493 9.56 -6.40 -10.47
C ILE A 493 8.37 -6.93 -9.66
N TYR A 494 7.26 -6.19 -9.63
CA TYR A 494 6.03 -6.58 -8.94
C TYR A 494 5.46 -7.89 -9.49
N VAL A 495 5.36 -8.03 -10.82
CA VAL A 495 4.92 -9.28 -11.49
C VAL A 495 5.78 -10.46 -11.03
N ARG A 496 7.11 -10.32 -11.11
CA ARG A 496 8.06 -11.41 -10.80
C ARG A 496 8.04 -11.79 -9.32
N LEU A 497 7.89 -10.81 -8.43
CA LEU A 497 7.72 -11.06 -6.99
C LEU A 497 6.38 -11.71 -6.68
N ALA A 498 5.29 -11.34 -7.36
CA ALA A 498 3.97 -11.96 -7.19
C ALA A 498 3.98 -13.43 -7.65
N LYS A 499 4.60 -13.71 -8.79
CA LYS A 499 4.84 -15.08 -9.29
C LYS A 499 5.67 -15.89 -8.30
N LEU A 500 6.76 -15.32 -7.79
CA LEU A 500 7.59 -15.99 -6.78
C LEU A 500 6.81 -16.26 -5.48
N LYS A 501 6.05 -15.28 -4.99
CA LYS A 501 5.17 -15.46 -3.81
C LYS A 501 4.20 -16.61 -4.06
N HIS A 502 3.53 -16.64 -5.20
CA HIS A 502 2.61 -17.70 -5.57
C HIS A 502 3.28 -19.09 -5.58
N LYS A 503 4.47 -19.20 -6.19
CA LYS A 503 5.27 -20.43 -6.17
C LYS A 503 5.61 -20.87 -4.73
N LEU A 504 6.09 -19.94 -3.89
CA LEU A 504 6.40 -20.21 -2.48
C LEU A 504 5.18 -20.61 -1.65
N LEU A 505 3.97 -20.17 -2.01
CA LEU A 505 2.72 -20.60 -1.36
C LEU A 505 2.33 -22.03 -1.73
N ARG A 506 2.75 -22.52 -2.90
CA ARG A 506 2.46 -23.86 -3.42
C ARG A 506 3.49 -24.91 -2.99
N GLU A 507 4.74 -24.51 -2.77
CA GLU A 507 5.81 -25.41 -2.37
C GLU A 507 5.52 -25.99 -0.97
N ASP A 508 5.28 -27.31 -0.90
CA ASP A 508 5.20 -28.05 0.37
C ASP A 508 6.55 -27.92 1.08
N PRO A 509 6.62 -27.54 2.37
CA PRO A 509 7.84 -27.61 3.17
C PRO A 509 8.50 -29.01 3.22
N ARG A 510 7.87 -30.05 2.67
CA ARG A 510 8.41 -31.41 2.49
C ARG A 510 8.99 -31.72 1.10
N GLY A 511 9.01 -30.76 0.17
CA GLY A 511 9.74 -30.89 -1.10
C GLY A 511 9.01 -31.60 -2.25
N HIS A 512 7.68 -31.59 -2.27
CA HIS A 512 6.90 -32.06 -3.42
C HIS A 512 6.45 -30.85 -4.24
N GLY A 513 7.27 -30.47 -5.23
CA GLY A 513 6.94 -29.40 -6.16
C GLY A 513 5.83 -29.82 -7.11
N PHE A 514 4.83 -28.96 -7.30
CA PHE A 514 3.88 -29.09 -8.40
C PHE A 514 4.54 -28.56 -9.69
N LYS A 515 4.43 -29.32 -10.80
CA LYS A 515 5.15 -29.15 -12.08
C LYS A 515 4.89 -27.82 -12.83
N ASP A 516 5.80 -27.55 -13.78
CA ASP A 516 6.00 -26.34 -14.60
C ASP A 516 4.80 -25.82 -15.44
N GLU A 517 3.82 -26.65 -15.80
CA GLU A 517 2.68 -26.22 -16.65
C GLU A 517 1.73 -25.24 -15.93
N VAL A 518 1.65 -25.32 -14.60
CA VAL A 518 0.79 -24.46 -13.78
C VAL A 518 1.36 -23.04 -13.64
N ASP A 519 2.69 -22.93 -13.65
CA ASP A 519 3.38 -21.63 -13.52
C ASP A 519 3.16 -20.74 -14.74
N SER A 520 2.87 -21.32 -15.91
CA SER A 520 2.52 -20.57 -17.14
C SER A 520 1.16 -19.90 -17.05
N PHE A 521 0.13 -20.61 -16.55
CA PHE A 521 -1.24 -20.06 -16.47
C PHE A 521 -1.37 -19.00 -15.37
N ALA A 522 -0.81 -19.27 -14.18
CA ALA A 522 -0.74 -18.26 -13.12
C ALA A 522 0.05 -17.03 -13.58
N SER A 523 1.08 -17.23 -14.41
CA SER A 523 1.84 -16.14 -15.00
C SER A 523 1.01 -15.28 -15.95
N GLU A 524 0.31 -15.89 -16.90
CA GLU A 524 -0.56 -15.19 -17.85
C GLU A 524 -1.66 -14.41 -17.14
N TYR A 525 -2.26 -14.99 -16.10
CA TYR A 525 -3.34 -14.33 -15.35
C TYR A 525 -2.84 -13.20 -14.42
N ILE A 526 -1.69 -13.38 -13.75
CA ILE A 526 -1.04 -12.29 -13.00
C ILE A 526 -0.72 -11.14 -13.96
N GLU A 527 -0.18 -11.45 -15.14
CA GLU A 527 0.06 -10.45 -16.19
C GLU A 527 -1.23 -9.80 -16.68
N GLU A 528 -2.33 -10.55 -16.85
CA GLU A 528 -3.63 -10.01 -17.24
C GLU A 528 -4.21 -9.07 -16.18
N ILE A 529 -4.20 -9.45 -14.90
CA ILE A 529 -4.63 -8.57 -13.79
C ILE A 529 -3.79 -7.30 -13.79
N ILE A 530 -2.47 -7.44 -13.92
CA ILE A 530 -1.56 -6.30 -13.87
C ILE A 530 -1.73 -5.41 -15.09
N LYS A 531 -1.98 -5.99 -16.26
CA LYS A 531 -2.32 -5.26 -17.48
C LYS A 531 -3.63 -4.50 -17.28
N LYS A 532 -4.70 -5.14 -16.80
CA LYS A 532 -5.97 -4.49 -16.46
C LYS A 532 -5.80 -3.38 -15.42
N GLN A 533 -4.93 -3.56 -14.44
CA GLN A 533 -4.59 -2.51 -13.48
C GLN A 533 -3.83 -1.36 -14.13
N SER A 534 -2.87 -1.64 -15.00
CA SER A 534 -2.12 -0.61 -15.73
C SER A 534 -3.03 0.15 -16.70
N GLU A 535 -3.97 -0.55 -17.34
CA GLU A 535 -5.00 0.02 -18.21
C GLU A 535 -5.98 0.86 -17.41
N ALA A 536 -6.44 0.41 -16.24
CA ALA A 536 -7.29 1.21 -15.35
C ALA A 536 -6.54 2.46 -14.84
N ARG A 537 -5.28 2.31 -14.43
CA ARG A 537 -4.40 3.44 -14.03
C ARG A 537 -4.17 4.42 -15.19
N ASN A 538 -4.07 3.92 -16.42
CA ASN A 538 -3.91 4.72 -17.63
C ASN A 538 -5.23 5.31 -18.14
N GLN A 539 -6.37 4.66 -17.93
CA GLN A 539 -7.69 5.21 -18.20
C GLN A 539 -7.96 6.39 -17.27
N ASP A 540 -7.66 6.28 -15.97
CA ASP A 540 -7.68 7.43 -15.05
C ASP A 540 -6.74 8.55 -15.54
N ARG A 541 -5.59 8.19 -16.12
CA ARG A 541 -4.66 9.16 -16.74
C ARG A 541 -5.21 9.80 -18.02
N PHE A 542 -5.95 9.04 -18.84
CA PHE A 542 -6.64 9.52 -20.05
C PHE A 542 -7.90 10.32 -19.71
N TYR A 543 -8.65 10.02 -18.66
CA TYR A 543 -9.73 10.90 -18.20
C TYR A 543 -9.18 12.23 -17.66
N VAL A 544 -7.95 12.21 -17.12
CA VAL A 544 -7.20 13.42 -16.72
C VAL A 544 -6.52 14.13 -17.92
N GLN A 545 -6.14 13.43 -19.00
CA GLN A 545 -5.43 14.01 -20.18
C GLN A 545 -6.31 14.27 -21.42
N ALA A 546 -7.40 13.55 -21.62
CA ALA A 546 -8.21 13.54 -22.85
C ALA A 546 -9.33 14.57 -22.85
N GLY A 547 -9.35 15.52 -21.90
CA GLY A 547 -10.29 16.63 -21.98
C GLY A 547 -11.75 16.19 -22.08
N VAL A 548 -12.14 15.06 -21.49
CA VAL A 548 -13.57 14.71 -21.40
C VAL A 548 -14.27 15.53 -20.30
N LEU A 549 -13.55 16.47 -19.68
CA LEU A 549 -14.06 17.64 -18.97
C LEU A 549 -13.67 18.98 -19.65
N GLN A 550 -13.07 18.98 -20.85
CA GLN A 550 -12.61 20.21 -21.55
C GLN A 550 -13.72 21.00 -22.22
N ASN A 551 -14.97 20.53 -22.27
CA ASN A 551 -16.06 21.36 -22.80
C ASN A 551 -16.95 21.97 -21.70
N VAL A 552 -16.56 21.92 -20.42
CA VAL A 552 -17.44 22.37 -19.31
C VAL A 552 -16.93 23.65 -18.61
N VAL A 553 -16.15 24.47 -19.31
CA VAL A 553 -15.84 25.83 -18.85
C VAL A 553 -15.82 26.78 -20.05
N GLU A 554 -16.96 26.88 -20.74
CA GLU A 554 -17.41 28.22 -21.13
C GLU A 554 -18.51 28.58 -20.13
N GLU A 555 -18.42 29.78 -19.58
CA GLU A 555 -19.46 30.42 -18.79
C GLU A 555 -20.71 30.55 -19.67
N ASP A 556 -21.50 29.47 -19.76
CA ASP A 556 -22.95 29.43 -19.86
C ASP A 556 -23.40 28.00 -20.23
N GLU A 557 -24.26 27.45 -19.37
CA GLU A 557 -25.08 26.24 -19.55
C GLU A 557 -24.38 24.88 -19.80
N TRP A 558 -23.77 24.28 -18.75
CA TRP A 558 -23.79 22.81 -18.59
C TRP A 558 -24.60 22.34 -17.38
N SER A 559 -25.69 21.67 -17.72
CA SER A 559 -26.41 20.57 -17.05
C SER A 559 -25.64 19.60 -16.16
N PHE A 560 -25.30 19.86 -14.89
CA PHE A 560 -25.21 18.71 -13.96
C PHE A 560 -26.61 18.07 -13.92
N PRO A 561 -26.75 16.73 -13.78
CA PRO A 561 -28.03 16.14 -13.43
C PRO A 561 -28.62 16.94 -12.26
N ASP A 562 -29.90 17.30 -12.31
CA ASP A 562 -30.52 18.23 -11.34
C ASP A 562 -30.31 17.81 -9.87
N GLN A 563 -29.96 16.55 -9.65
CA GLN A 563 -29.63 15.95 -8.36
C GLN A 563 -28.23 16.31 -7.79
N VAL A 564 -27.28 16.83 -8.57
CA VAL A 564 -25.89 17.09 -8.11
C VAL A 564 -25.57 18.59 -8.02
N ARG A 565 -26.33 19.42 -8.75
CA ARG A 565 -26.19 20.88 -8.81
C ARG A 565 -26.26 21.61 -7.45
N PRO A 566 -27.11 21.20 -6.48
CA PRO A 566 -27.17 21.82 -5.15
C PRO A 566 -25.93 21.55 -4.28
N PHE A 567 -25.09 20.58 -4.68
CA PHE A 567 -24.02 20.01 -3.84
C PHE A 567 -22.61 20.45 -4.27
N ILE A 568 -22.48 21.30 -5.29
CA ILE A 568 -21.16 21.75 -5.79
C ILE A 568 -20.92 23.23 -5.47
N ASN A 569 -21.93 24.07 -5.67
CA ASN A 569 -21.98 25.48 -5.23
C ASN A 569 -21.96 25.58 -3.70
#